data_AF-A0A936JL06-F1
#
_entry.id   AF-A0A936JL06-F1
#
_cell.length_a   1.000
_cell.length_b   1.000
_cell.length_c   1.000
_cell.angle_alpha   90.00
_cell.angle_beta   90.00
_cell.angle_gamma   90.00
#
_symmetry.space_group_name_H-M   'P 1'
#
loop_
_entity.id
_entity.type
_entity.pdbx_description
1 polymer ?
#
loop_
_entity_poly.entity_id
_entity_poly.type
_entity_poly.pdbx_seq_one_letter_code
_entity_poly.pdbx_strand_id
1 'polypeptide(L)'
;MGKAKEACSAHASSTVGEFIPSPSWKTYATACQGMAHGTCDAALCVPGRTAEFQLCVEREGIHDCPSDGYTKQFVVYDGFKDDRACEPCSCGAPEGSFCQAWLTVFANGACTSPVVAGNVWSGGNTCLDVTPPGAAVGSKLALEPTYNAGTCKPSGGTLSGEVALTSSHTVCCVA
;
A
#
# COMPACT_ATOMS: atom_id res chain seq x y z
N MET A 1 37.95 12.13 -14.76
CA MET A 1 37.13 11.01 -14.27
C MET A 1 35.77 11.58 -13.85
N GLY A 2 34.73 11.38 -14.65
CA GLY A 2 33.37 11.80 -14.30
C GLY A 2 32.69 10.72 -13.46
N LYS A 3 32.35 11.03 -12.21
CA LYS A 3 31.43 10.23 -11.41
C LYS A 3 30.01 10.56 -11.89
N ALA A 4 29.59 9.93 -12.98
CA ALA A 4 28.17 9.81 -13.28
C ALA A 4 27.59 8.79 -12.29
N LYS A 5 26.47 9.14 -11.63
CA LYS A 5 25.64 8.35 -10.68
C LYS A 5 25.81 8.73 -9.19
N GLU A 6 25.46 9.96 -8.84
CA GLU A 6 25.26 10.39 -7.43
C GLU A 6 23.86 10.97 -7.22
N ALA A 7 22.86 10.41 -7.91
CA ALA A 7 21.48 10.69 -7.53
C ALA A 7 21.15 9.85 -6.29
N CYS A 8 20.84 10.51 -5.16
CA CYS A 8 20.26 9.83 -4.01
C CYS A 8 18.91 9.25 -4.44
N SER A 9 18.74 7.93 -4.29
CA SER A 9 17.43 7.32 -4.45
C SER A 9 16.48 7.86 -3.38
N ALA A 10 15.26 8.22 -3.77
CA ALA A 10 14.23 8.58 -2.81
C ALA A 10 14.00 7.40 -1.86
N HIS A 11 14.24 7.60 -0.57
CA HIS A 11 13.83 6.65 0.45
C HIS A 11 12.38 6.97 0.81
N ALA A 12 11.46 6.08 0.44
CA ALA A 12 10.11 6.13 0.96
C ALA A 12 10.18 5.85 2.47
N SER A 13 10.13 6.90 3.29
CA SER A 13 9.81 6.75 4.70
C SER A 13 8.32 6.45 4.77
N SER A 14 7.96 5.18 4.58
CA SER A 14 6.59 4.71 4.67
C SER A 14 6.08 4.96 6.09
N THR A 15 5.39 6.06 6.30
CA THR A 15 4.41 6.13 7.39
C THR A 15 3.43 5.02 7.13
N VAL A 16 3.30 4.09 8.08
CA VAL A 16 2.41 2.92 8.00
C VAL A 16 1.07 3.39 7.46
N GLY A 17 0.77 3.01 6.21
CA GLY A 17 -0.48 3.38 5.55
C GLY A 17 -1.65 2.83 6.35
N GLU A 18 -2.78 3.55 6.30
CA GLU A 18 -4.04 3.10 6.88
C GLU A 18 -4.31 1.65 6.49
N PHE A 19 -4.31 0.76 7.48
CA PHE A 19 -4.55 -0.66 7.26
C PHE A 19 -6.00 -0.85 6.86
N ILE A 20 -6.26 -1.35 5.65
CA ILE A 20 -7.60 -1.75 5.24
C ILE A 20 -8.00 -2.91 6.16
N PRO A 21 -9.01 -2.76 7.04
CA PRO A 21 -9.40 -3.85 7.91
C PRO A 21 -9.93 -5.02 7.08
N SER A 22 -9.57 -6.23 7.50
CA SER A 22 -10.10 -7.45 6.91
C SER A 22 -11.64 -7.45 7.02
N PRO A 23 -12.36 -7.85 5.96
CA PRO A 23 -13.81 -7.98 6.03
C PRO A 23 -14.20 -9.02 7.07
N SER A 24 -15.34 -8.82 7.72
CA SER A 24 -15.89 -9.77 8.68
C SER A 24 -17.40 -9.91 8.49
N TRP A 25 -17.90 -11.08 8.87
CA TRP A 25 -19.32 -11.38 8.77
C TRP A 25 -20.05 -10.94 10.03
N LYS A 26 -21.22 -10.33 9.85
CA LYS A 26 -22.14 -10.00 10.95
C LYS A 26 -22.93 -11.22 11.43
N THR A 27 -23.19 -12.16 10.53
CA THR A 27 -24.04 -13.33 10.78
C THR A 27 -23.40 -14.55 10.17
N TYR A 28 -23.46 -15.67 10.90
CA TYR A 28 -22.94 -16.98 10.50
C TYR A 28 -24.10 -17.97 10.55
N ALA A 29 -24.09 -18.93 9.64
CA ALA A 29 -25.02 -20.05 9.64
C ALA A 29 -24.23 -21.35 9.60
N THR A 30 -24.71 -22.35 10.33
CA THR A 30 -24.19 -23.71 10.28
C THR A 30 -25.30 -24.59 9.71
N ALA A 31 -25.09 -25.12 8.52
CA ALA A 31 -25.97 -26.12 7.93
C ALA A 31 -25.56 -27.51 8.42
N CYS A 32 -26.54 -28.31 8.83
CA CYS A 32 -26.34 -29.71 9.19
C CYS A 32 -27.20 -30.58 8.29
N GLN A 33 -26.60 -31.61 7.69
CA GLN A 33 -27.35 -32.58 6.92
C GLN A 33 -28.08 -33.52 7.88
N GLY A 34 -29.41 -33.41 7.92
CA GLY A 34 -30.24 -34.33 8.68
C GLY A 34 -30.37 -35.69 7.98
N MET A 35 -30.33 -36.77 8.76
CA MET A 35 -30.68 -38.12 8.30
C MET A 35 -32.05 -38.49 8.87
N ALA A 36 -32.96 -38.94 8.01
CA ALA A 36 -34.25 -39.49 8.43
C ALA A 36 -34.17 -41.03 8.38
N HIS A 37 -34.38 -41.69 9.52
CA HIS A 37 -34.54 -43.14 9.62
C HIS A 37 -35.97 -43.46 10.07
N GLY A 38 -36.68 -44.35 9.37
CA GLY A 38 -38.04 -44.76 9.71
C GLY A 38 -38.95 -44.96 8.50
N THR A 39 -40.24 -45.16 8.75
CA THR A 39 -41.31 -45.22 7.74
C THR A 39 -41.99 -43.86 7.64
N CYS A 40 -42.18 -43.36 6.41
CA CYS A 40 -42.89 -42.10 6.14
C CYS A 40 -44.20 -42.41 5.44
N ASP A 41 -45.30 -41.84 5.93
CA ASP A 41 -46.64 -42.06 5.38
C ASP A 41 -46.97 -41.11 4.19
N ALA A 42 -46.06 -40.18 3.88
CA ALA A 42 -46.20 -39.15 2.86
C ALA A 42 -45.05 -39.19 1.83
N ALA A 43 -45.22 -38.49 0.71
CA ALA A 43 -44.28 -38.48 -0.41
C ALA A 43 -42.91 -37.86 -0.11
N LEU A 44 -42.74 -37.15 1.02
CA LEU A 44 -41.49 -36.51 1.42
C LEU A 44 -41.12 -36.92 2.86
N CYS A 45 -39.98 -37.61 3.01
CA CYS A 45 -39.39 -37.89 4.32
C CYS A 45 -38.52 -36.70 4.75
N VAL A 46 -38.91 -36.01 5.81
CA VAL A 46 -38.13 -34.91 6.39
C VAL A 46 -37.79 -35.25 7.84
N PRO A 47 -36.54 -35.05 8.30
CA PRO A 47 -36.19 -35.23 9.70
C PRO A 47 -37.03 -34.34 10.62
N GLY A 48 -37.36 -34.85 11.80
CA GLY A 48 -38.04 -34.04 12.83
C GLY A 48 -37.16 -32.86 13.29
N ARG A 49 -37.78 -31.73 13.63
CA ARG A 49 -37.09 -30.57 14.20
C ARG A 49 -36.46 -30.94 15.55
N THR A 50 -35.19 -30.58 15.75
CA THR A 50 -34.53 -30.71 17.06
C THR A 50 -34.61 -29.38 17.82
N ALA A 51 -34.35 -29.39 19.13
CA ALA A 51 -34.36 -28.14 19.92
C ALA A 51 -33.19 -27.20 19.58
N GLU A 52 -32.11 -27.74 19.01
CA GLU A 52 -30.86 -27.01 18.77
C GLU A 52 -30.76 -26.40 17.36
N PHE A 53 -31.49 -26.96 16.39
CA PHE A 53 -31.45 -26.50 14.99
C PHE A 53 -32.86 -26.28 14.45
N GLN A 54 -33.01 -25.23 13.63
CA GLN A 54 -34.18 -25.08 12.80
C GLN A 54 -34.14 -26.11 11.66
N LEU A 55 -35.30 -26.64 11.30
CA LEU A 55 -35.43 -27.47 10.11
C LEU A 55 -35.47 -26.54 8.89
N CYS A 56 -34.52 -26.71 7.98
CA CYS A 56 -34.34 -25.86 6.81
C CYS A 56 -34.03 -26.67 5.57
N VAL A 57 -34.29 -26.08 4.40
CA VAL A 57 -33.82 -26.56 3.11
C VAL A 57 -32.83 -25.54 2.56
N GLU A 58 -31.76 -26.02 1.93
CA GLU A 58 -30.75 -25.17 1.30
C GLU A 58 -30.69 -25.41 -0.20
N ARG A 59 -30.34 -24.35 -0.93
CA ARG A 59 -30.08 -24.41 -2.36
C ARG A 59 -29.00 -23.42 -2.73
N GLU A 60 -28.01 -23.89 -3.49
CA GLU A 60 -26.98 -23.03 -4.07
C GLU A 60 -27.62 -21.99 -5.01
N GLY A 61 -27.20 -20.74 -4.87
CA GLY A 61 -27.75 -19.56 -5.54
C GLY A 61 -28.72 -18.76 -4.67
N ILE A 62 -29.16 -17.62 -5.20
CA ILE A 62 -30.20 -16.79 -4.60
C ILE A 62 -31.54 -17.18 -5.23
N HIS A 63 -32.45 -17.72 -4.41
CA HIS A 63 -33.76 -18.23 -4.83
C HIS A 63 -34.84 -17.79 -3.85
N ASP A 64 -36.09 -17.81 -4.30
CA ASP A 64 -37.24 -17.64 -3.40
C ASP A 64 -37.49 -18.91 -2.58
N CYS A 65 -37.96 -18.72 -1.36
CA CYS A 65 -38.33 -19.84 -0.51
C CYS A 65 -39.65 -20.49 -0.93
N PRO A 66 -39.81 -21.82 -0.74
CA PRO A 66 -41.08 -22.49 -0.97
C PRO A 66 -42.19 -21.94 -0.07
N SER A 67 -43.41 -21.84 -0.61
CA SER A 67 -44.61 -21.42 0.13
C SER A 67 -45.04 -22.40 1.22
N ASP A 68 -44.56 -23.64 1.17
CA ASP A 68 -45.07 -24.78 1.93
C ASP A 68 -44.44 -24.89 3.33
N GLY A 69 -44.49 -23.80 4.08
CA GLY A 69 -44.07 -23.74 5.49
C GLY A 69 -42.61 -23.33 5.73
N TYR A 70 -41.78 -23.21 4.70
CA TYR A 70 -40.38 -22.76 4.78
C TYR A 70 -40.23 -21.26 4.50
N THR A 71 -40.91 -20.42 5.30
CA THR A 71 -41.05 -18.99 4.97
C THR A 71 -39.92 -18.10 5.49
N LYS A 72 -39.05 -18.58 6.38
CA LYS A 72 -37.92 -17.80 6.90
C LYS A 72 -36.71 -17.94 5.98
N GLN A 73 -36.43 -16.91 5.19
CA GLN A 73 -35.33 -16.88 4.24
C GLN A 73 -34.05 -16.28 4.83
N PHE A 74 -32.93 -16.92 4.55
CA PHE A 74 -31.58 -16.40 4.77
C PHE A 74 -30.75 -16.60 3.49
N VAL A 75 -30.01 -15.58 3.08
CA VAL A 75 -28.98 -15.71 2.04
C VAL A 75 -27.63 -15.67 2.73
N VAL A 76 -26.86 -16.74 2.56
CA VAL A 76 -25.53 -16.90 3.14
C VAL A 76 -24.51 -17.16 2.04
N TYR A 77 -23.23 -17.03 2.36
CA TYR A 77 -22.14 -17.16 1.41
C TYR A 77 -21.03 -17.98 2.07
N ASP A 78 -20.36 -18.83 1.29
CA ASP A 78 -19.25 -19.64 1.81
C ASP A 78 -18.03 -18.78 2.15
N GLY A 79 -17.90 -17.62 1.51
CA GLY A 79 -16.78 -16.72 1.70
C GLY A 79 -16.88 -15.42 0.92
N PHE A 80 -15.74 -14.73 0.87
CA PHE A 80 -15.55 -13.54 0.06
C PHE A 80 -14.14 -13.55 -0.53
N LYS A 81 -13.99 -12.91 -1.67
CA LYS A 81 -12.71 -12.56 -2.28
C LYS A 81 -12.48 -11.07 -2.05
N ASP A 82 -11.40 -10.74 -1.37
CA ASP A 82 -10.99 -9.36 -1.11
C ASP A 82 -9.86 -8.98 -2.06
N ASP A 83 -10.20 -8.27 -3.14
CA ASP A 83 -9.24 -7.77 -4.12
C ASP A 83 -8.89 -6.29 -3.87
N ARG A 84 -9.24 -5.75 -2.69
CA ARG A 84 -8.92 -4.37 -2.33
C ARG A 84 -7.42 -4.20 -2.19
N ALA A 85 -6.88 -3.17 -2.82
CA ALA A 85 -5.47 -2.84 -2.78
C ALA A 85 -5.27 -1.33 -2.76
N CYS A 86 -4.15 -0.89 -2.19
CA CYS A 86 -3.70 0.48 -2.34
C CYS A 86 -2.80 0.57 -3.57
N GLU A 87 -3.04 1.58 -4.42
CA GLU A 87 -2.10 1.95 -5.47
C GLU A 87 -0.72 2.27 -4.87
N PRO A 88 0.38 1.88 -5.54
CA PRO A 88 1.72 2.07 -5.02
C PRO A 88 1.99 3.55 -4.74
N CYS A 89 2.57 3.83 -3.57
CA CYS A 89 3.01 5.17 -3.23
C CYS A 89 4.19 5.56 -4.12
N SER A 90 4.12 6.76 -4.69
CA SER A 90 5.18 7.36 -5.50
C SER A 90 5.57 8.73 -4.96
N CYS A 91 6.84 9.07 -5.14
CA CYS A 91 7.45 10.34 -4.74
C CYS A 91 7.67 11.18 -6.00
N GLY A 92 7.23 12.42 -5.99
CA GLY A 92 7.48 13.37 -7.08
C GLY A 92 8.96 13.77 -7.19
N ALA A 93 9.25 14.77 -8.02
CA ALA A 93 10.59 15.34 -8.09
C ALA A 93 11.03 15.85 -6.69
N PRO A 94 12.29 15.62 -6.29
CA PRO A 94 12.79 16.13 -5.02
C PRO A 94 12.87 17.66 -5.05
N GLU A 95 12.41 18.28 -3.99
CA GLU A 95 12.45 19.71 -3.72
C GLU A 95 13.40 20.00 -2.56
N GLY A 96 14.21 21.05 -2.69
CA GLY A 96 15.15 21.46 -1.64
C GLY A 96 16.39 20.58 -1.47
N SER A 97 16.61 19.59 -2.34
CA SER A 97 17.87 18.82 -2.35
C SER A 97 19.02 19.68 -2.89
N PHE A 98 20.19 19.61 -2.26
CA PHE A 98 21.39 20.28 -2.75
C PHE A 98 22.65 19.52 -2.32
N CYS A 99 23.73 19.66 -3.09
CA CYS A 99 25.06 19.24 -2.67
C CYS A 99 25.92 20.45 -2.36
N GLN A 100 26.82 20.33 -1.40
CA GLN A 100 27.79 21.37 -1.06
C GLN A 100 29.19 20.78 -0.86
N ALA A 101 30.22 21.51 -1.25
CA ALA A 101 31.62 21.13 -1.04
C ALA A 101 32.43 22.35 -0.61
N TRP A 102 33.54 22.10 0.09
CA TRP A 102 34.53 23.14 0.37
C TRP A 102 35.56 23.18 -0.75
N LEU A 103 35.74 24.34 -1.38
CA LEU A 103 36.71 24.58 -2.43
C LEU A 103 37.77 25.57 -1.94
N THR A 104 39.03 25.26 -2.20
CA THR A 104 40.15 26.17 -2.04
C THR A 104 40.93 26.27 -3.35
N VAL A 105 41.21 27.49 -3.79
CA VAL A 105 42.05 27.80 -4.95
C VAL A 105 43.33 28.45 -4.45
N PHE A 106 44.47 28.08 -5.02
CA PHE A 106 45.78 28.55 -4.59
C PHE A 106 46.54 29.25 -5.72
N ALA A 107 47.38 30.21 -5.36
CA ALA A 107 48.24 30.92 -6.32
C ALA A 107 49.40 30.07 -6.86
N ASN A 108 49.73 28.96 -6.20
CA ASN A 108 50.86 28.10 -6.53
C ASN A 108 50.42 26.66 -6.77
N GLY A 109 51.30 25.86 -7.40
CA GLY A 109 51.05 24.44 -7.65
C GLY A 109 51.15 23.54 -6.41
N ALA A 110 51.59 24.08 -5.27
CA ALA A 110 51.87 23.34 -4.04
C ALA A 110 50.70 23.32 -3.05
N CYS A 111 49.59 23.99 -3.35
CA CYS A 111 48.41 24.09 -2.48
C CYS A 111 48.69 24.76 -1.12
N THR A 112 49.57 25.76 -1.06
CA THR A 112 49.96 26.44 0.20
C THR A 112 49.61 27.92 0.30
N SER A 113 49.30 28.58 -0.83
CA SER A 113 48.97 30.01 -0.87
C SER A 113 47.52 30.23 -1.34
N PRO A 114 46.51 30.15 -0.45
CA PRO A 114 45.11 30.25 -0.85
C PRO A 114 44.77 31.67 -1.32
N VAL A 115 44.02 31.77 -2.43
CA VAL A 115 43.51 33.02 -3.00
C VAL A 115 41.97 33.08 -2.98
N VAL A 116 41.31 31.92 -2.93
CA VAL A 116 39.87 31.78 -2.74
C VAL A 116 39.64 30.56 -1.87
N ALA A 117 38.78 30.65 -0.86
CA ALA A 117 38.33 29.52 -0.07
C ALA A 117 36.86 29.71 0.32
N GLY A 118 36.03 28.69 0.17
CA GLY A 118 34.64 28.79 0.58
C GLY A 118 33.78 27.58 0.21
N ASN A 119 32.54 27.62 0.65
CA ASN A 119 31.54 26.65 0.26
C ASN A 119 31.02 26.95 -1.14
N VAL A 120 30.97 25.91 -1.96
CA VAL A 120 30.25 25.89 -3.24
C VAL A 120 29.09 24.91 -3.11
N TRP A 121 27.93 25.22 -3.68
CA TRP A 121 26.79 24.32 -3.65
C TRP A 121 26.06 24.31 -5.00
N SER A 122 25.19 23.33 -5.23
CA SER A 122 24.49 23.15 -6.51
C SER A 122 23.46 24.24 -6.84
N GLY A 123 22.93 24.95 -5.83
CA GLY A 123 21.92 26.00 -6.00
C GLY A 123 22.46 27.44 -5.97
N GLY A 124 23.77 27.63 -6.14
CA GLY A 124 24.47 28.88 -5.84
C GLY A 124 25.28 29.38 -7.01
N ASN A 125 26.06 30.44 -6.77
CA ASN A 125 26.88 31.03 -7.81
C ASN A 125 27.89 30.02 -8.36
N THR A 126 27.97 29.94 -9.69
CA THR A 126 28.87 29.04 -10.41
C THR A 126 30.31 29.57 -10.49
N CYS A 127 30.54 30.81 -10.06
CA CYS A 127 31.82 31.49 -10.13
C CYS A 127 32.12 32.20 -8.80
N LEU A 128 33.38 32.10 -8.36
CA LEU A 128 33.91 32.83 -7.22
C LEU A 128 34.96 33.83 -7.71
N ASP A 129 34.87 35.07 -7.25
CA ASP A 129 35.85 36.10 -7.60
C ASP A 129 37.19 35.84 -6.93
N VAL A 130 38.26 35.91 -7.72
CA VAL A 130 39.63 35.83 -7.21
C VAL A 130 40.09 37.24 -6.81
N THR A 131 40.40 37.41 -5.53
CA THR A 131 40.85 38.70 -4.97
C THR A 131 42.31 38.59 -4.52
N PRO A 132 43.20 39.52 -4.93
CA PRO A 132 42.96 40.66 -5.82
C PRO A 132 42.77 40.24 -7.29
N PRO A 133 42.11 41.08 -8.11
CA PRO A 133 42.01 40.85 -9.56
C PRO A 133 43.38 40.66 -10.19
N GLY A 134 43.50 39.64 -11.05
CA GLY A 134 44.77 39.29 -11.71
C GLY A 134 45.71 38.41 -10.89
N ALA A 135 45.32 37.95 -9.69
CA ALA A 135 46.09 36.95 -8.95
C ALA A 135 46.24 35.65 -9.77
N ALA A 136 47.44 35.05 -9.71
CA ALA A 136 47.71 33.78 -10.36
C ALA A 136 46.86 32.65 -9.75
N VAL A 137 46.50 31.66 -10.56
CA VAL A 137 45.85 30.42 -10.12
C VAL A 137 46.75 29.25 -10.52
N GLY A 138 47.35 28.59 -9.53
CA GLY A 138 48.31 27.51 -9.72
C GLY A 138 47.75 26.13 -9.39
N SER A 139 46.80 26.03 -8.46
CA SER A 139 46.15 24.77 -8.12
C SER A 139 44.77 24.97 -7.49
N LYS A 140 44.03 23.86 -7.33
CA LYS A 140 42.74 23.81 -6.63
C LYS A 140 42.63 22.53 -5.82
N LEU A 141 41.96 22.61 -4.68
CA LEU A 141 41.59 21.50 -3.82
C LEU A 141 40.10 21.59 -3.52
N ALA A 142 39.37 20.51 -3.71
CA ALA A 142 37.99 20.40 -3.29
C ALA A 142 37.87 19.23 -2.32
N LEU A 143 37.13 19.42 -1.22
CA LEU A 143 36.70 18.31 -0.38
C LEU A 143 35.55 17.55 -1.07
N GLU A 144 35.35 16.31 -0.65
CA GLU A 144 34.21 15.51 -1.09
C GLU A 144 32.89 16.25 -0.82
N PRO A 145 31.95 16.29 -1.78
CA PRO A 145 30.68 16.94 -1.59
C PRO A 145 29.83 16.23 -0.54
N THR A 146 29.14 17.01 0.29
CA THR A 146 28.09 16.55 1.18
C THR A 146 26.74 16.69 0.48
N TYR A 147 25.96 15.63 0.47
CA TYR A 147 24.61 15.59 -0.12
C TYR A 147 23.55 15.83 0.96
N ASN A 148 22.72 16.85 0.76
CA ASN A 148 21.57 17.12 1.60
C ASN A 148 20.31 16.65 0.89
N ALA A 149 19.59 15.72 1.54
CA ALA A 149 18.36 15.18 1.01
C ALA A 149 17.26 16.25 0.95
N GLY A 150 16.55 16.29 -0.17
CA GLY A 150 15.32 17.07 -0.32
C GLY A 150 14.11 16.30 0.20
N THR A 151 12.95 16.93 0.13
CA THR A 151 11.66 16.28 0.32
C THR A 151 10.98 16.08 -1.03
N CYS A 152 9.90 15.32 -1.09
CA CYS A 152 9.09 15.23 -2.30
C CYS A 152 7.62 15.18 -1.93
N LYS A 153 6.78 15.64 -2.87
CA LYS A 153 5.34 15.48 -2.76
C LYS A 153 4.97 14.00 -2.94
N PRO A 154 4.27 13.37 -1.97
CA PRO A 154 3.78 12.01 -2.14
C PRO A 154 2.57 11.96 -3.08
N SER A 155 2.36 10.80 -3.69
CA SER A 155 1.23 10.47 -4.56
C SER A 155 0.93 8.97 -4.48
N GLY A 156 -0.25 8.54 -4.93
CA GLY A 156 -0.70 7.15 -4.83
C GLY A 156 -1.45 6.89 -3.52
N GLY A 157 -1.55 5.61 -3.12
CA GLY A 157 -2.28 5.19 -1.92
C GLY A 157 -3.80 5.23 -2.06
N THR A 158 -4.33 5.49 -3.26
CA THR A 158 -5.76 5.40 -3.52
C THR A 158 -6.20 3.93 -3.42
N LEU A 159 -7.27 3.69 -2.66
CA LEU A 159 -7.88 2.37 -2.57
C LEU A 159 -8.56 2.02 -3.90
N SER A 160 -8.24 0.85 -4.43
CA SER A 160 -8.89 0.23 -5.58
C SER A 160 -9.37 -1.17 -5.22
N GLY A 161 -10.16 -1.78 -6.10
CA GLY A 161 -10.74 -3.10 -5.89
C GLY A 161 -11.97 -3.10 -5.00
N GLU A 162 -12.50 -4.30 -4.75
CA GLU A 162 -13.73 -4.51 -4.00
C GLU A 162 -13.69 -5.85 -3.25
N VAL A 163 -14.70 -6.05 -2.40
CA VAL A 163 -14.96 -7.34 -1.75
C VAL A 163 -16.12 -8.00 -2.47
N ALA A 164 -15.86 -9.13 -3.13
CA ALA A 164 -16.88 -9.91 -3.82
C ALA A 164 -17.27 -11.14 -3.00
N LEU A 165 -18.57 -11.34 -2.75
CA LEU A 165 -19.05 -12.52 -2.04
C LEU A 165 -19.02 -13.74 -2.96
N THR A 166 -18.69 -14.92 -2.42
CA THR A 166 -18.54 -16.15 -3.19
C THR A 166 -19.54 -17.21 -2.74
N SER A 167 -20.03 -18.01 -3.69
CA SER A 167 -20.91 -19.17 -3.45
C SER A 167 -22.10 -18.83 -2.56
N SER A 168 -23.07 -18.11 -3.11
CA SER A 168 -24.31 -17.81 -2.41
C SER A 168 -25.14 -19.07 -2.19
N HIS A 169 -25.78 -19.19 -1.04
CA HIS A 169 -26.78 -20.21 -0.73
C HIS A 169 -28.02 -19.55 -0.16
N THR A 170 -29.19 -20.03 -0.60
CA THR A 170 -30.46 -19.68 0.02
C THR A 170 -30.83 -20.78 1.00
N VAL A 171 -31.01 -20.39 2.26
CA VAL A 171 -31.49 -21.26 3.34
C VAL A 171 -32.89 -20.83 3.72
N CYS A 172 -33.85 -21.73 3.56
CA CYS A 172 -35.25 -21.51 3.89
C CYS A 172 -35.62 -22.39 5.06
N CYS A 173 -36.02 -21.79 6.19
CA CYS A 173 -36.34 -22.49 7.42
C CYS A 173 -37.84 -22.45 7.70
N VAL A 174 -38.33 -23.49 8.38
CA VAL A 174 -39.70 -23.48 8.90
C VAL A 174 -39.91 -22.35 9.91
N ALA A 175 -41.08 -21.71 9.84
CA ALA A 175 -41.47 -20.61 10.73
C ALA A 175 -41.39 -21.00 12.22
#